data_AF-A0A1G8CR03-F1
#
_entry.id   AF-A0A1G8CR03-F1
#
_cell.length_a   1.000
_cell.length_b   1.000
_cell.length_c   1.000
_cell.angle_alpha   90.00
_cell.angle_beta   90.00
_cell.angle_gamma   90.00
#
_symmetry.space_group_name_H-M   'P 1'
#
loop_
_entity.id
_entity.type
_entity.pdbx_description
1 polymer ?
#
loop_
_entity_poly.entity_id
_entity_poly.type
_entity_poly.pdbx_seq_one_letter_code
_entity_poly.pdbx_strand_id
1 'polypeptide(L)'
;MNLTELALLHPLDDNTPLALYDAAHARHRALRDMLHLLAGAPDLGSPSADVMTGALACLEFLAVDSERLYQASQRRRGAAGG
;
A
#
# COMPACT_ATOMS: atom_id res chain seq x y z
N MET A 1 6.65 -6.49 15.03
CA MET A 1 6.97 -5.90 13.72
C MET A 1 6.01 -4.73 13.51
N ASN A 2 6.53 -3.51 13.41
CA ASN A 2 5.71 -2.30 13.37
C ASN A 2 5.25 -2.04 11.92
N LEU A 3 3.95 -1.79 11.67
CA LEU A 3 3.43 -1.44 10.35
C LEU A 3 4.10 -0.19 9.76
N THR A 4 4.60 0.72 10.61
CA THR A 4 5.37 1.90 10.19
C THR A 4 6.74 1.52 9.60
N GLU A 5 7.32 0.37 9.96
CA GLU A 5 8.59 -0.11 9.38
C GLU A 5 8.40 -0.75 8.00
N LEU A 6 7.23 -1.36 7.73
CA LEU A 6 6.92 -1.87 6.39
C LEU A 6 6.74 -0.74 5.37
N ALA A 7 6.29 0.44 5.82
CA ALA A 7 6.23 1.65 4.98
C ALA A 7 7.62 2.11 4.48
N LEU A 8 8.69 1.75 5.21
CA LEU A 8 10.08 2.15 4.93
C LEU A 8 10.82 1.25 3.93
N LEU A 9 10.23 0.15 3.44
CA LEU A 9 10.93 -0.80 2.55
C LEU A 9 11.26 -0.27 1.14
N HIS A 10 10.83 0.95 0.81
CA HIS A 10 11.51 1.76 -0.22
C HIS A 10 11.74 3.13 0.39
N PRO A 11 13.00 3.47 0.75
CA PRO A 11 13.36 4.87 0.89
C PRO A 11 13.00 5.54 -0.43
N LEU A 12 12.02 6.44 -0.42
CA LEU A 12 11.82 7.39 -1.50
C LEU A 12 12.97 8.40 -1.39
N ASP A 13 14.19 7.95 -1.72
CA ASP A 13 15.37 8.82 -1.76
C ASP A 13 15.13 9.98 -2.74
N ASP A 14 14.30 9.73 -3.75
CA ASP A 14 13.72 10.75 -4.63
C ASP A 14 12.23 10.96 -4.35
N ASN A 15 11.90 12.06 -3.66
CA ASN A 15 10.52 12.51 -3.47
C ASN A 15 9.95 13.22 -4.71
N THR A 16 10.33 12.78 -5.91
CA THR A 16 9.79 13.34 -7.15
C THR A 16 8.32 12.94 -7.31
N PRO A 17 7.50 13.74 -8.01
CA PRO A 17 6.11 13.36 -8.21
C PRO A 17 5.94 12.03 -8.94
N LEU A 18 6.87 11.67 -9.84
CA LEU A 18 6.85 10.38 -10.53
C LEU A 18 7.16 9.23 -9.58
N ALA A 19 8.23 9.32 -8.78
CA ALA A 19 8.59 8.29 -7.81
C ALA A 19 7.47 8.05 -6.77
N LEU A 20 6.80 9.12 -6.31
CA LEU A 20 5.64 9.01 -5.42
C LEU A 20 4.46 8.30 -6.08
N TYR A 21 4.22 8.55 -7.37
CA TYR A 21 3.16 7.88 -8.12
C TYR A 21 3.48 6.38 -8.30
N ASP A 22 4.72 6.05 -8.66
CA ASP A 22 5.14 4.66 -8.85
C ASP A 22 5.06 3.88 -7.54
N ALA A 23 5.46 4.49 -6.42
CA ALA A 23 5.30 3.92 -5.10
C ALA A 23 3.82 3.71 -4.75
N ALA A 24 2.96 4.70 -4.99
CA ALA A 24 1.51 4.58 -4.78
C ALA A 24 0.92 3.42 -5.59
N HIS A 25 1.31 3.32 -6.86
CA HIS A 25 0.88 2.27 -7.77
C HIS A 25 1.33 0.88 -7.28
N ALA A 26 2.56 0.76 -6.80
CA ALA A 26 3.06 -0.49 -6.22
C ALA A 26 2.25 -0.94 -5.00
N ARG A 27 1.91 -0.05 -4.05
CA ARG A 27 1.05 -0.39 -2.90
C ARG A 27 -0.36 -0.79 -3.33
N HIS A 28 -0.95 -0.01 -4.24
CA HIS A 28 -2.29 -0.31 -4.76
C HIS A 28 -2.31 -1.67 -5.47
N ARG A 29 -1.27 -2.01 -6.24
CA ARG A 29 -1.15 -3.31 -6.89
C ARG A 29 -1.03 -4.43 -5.87
N ALA A 30 -0.15 -4.28 -4.87
CA ALA A 30 -0.01 -5.26 -3.80
C ALA A 30 -1.33 -5.50 -3.04
N LEU A 31 -2.10 -4.44 -2.77
CA LEU A 31 -3.45 -4.53 -2.21
C LEU A 31 -4.37 -5.42 -3.08
N ARG A 32 -4.40 -5.15 -4.39
CA ARG A 32 -5.23 -5.93 -5.33
C ARG A 32 -4.79 -7.39 -5.41
N ASP A 33 -3.50 -7.65 -5.46
CA ASP A 33 -2.95 -9.00 -5.52
C ASP A 33 -3.30 -9.79 -4.25
N MET A 34 -3.24 -9.15 -3.07
CA MET A 34 -3.64 -9.77 -1.81
C MET A 34 -5.16 -10.02 -1.73
N LEU A 35 -5.99 -9.10 -2.23
CA LEU A 35 -7.44 -9.31 -2.35
C LEU A 35 -7.75 -10.48 -3.30
N HIS A 36 -7.09 -10.57 -4.45
CA HIS A 36 -7.26 -11.67 -5.38
C HIS A 36 -6.82 -13.01 -4.78
N LEU A 37 -5.74 -13.02 -4.01
CA LEU A 37 -5.29 -14.22 -3.31
C LEU A 37 -6.32 -14.70 -2.29
N LEU A 38 -6.87 -13.78 -1.48
CA LEU A 38 -7.88 -14.11 -0.48
C LEU A 38 -9.21 -14.53 -1.10
N ALA A 39 -9.67 -13.82 -2.14
CA ALA A 39 -10.93 -14.13 -2.81
C ALA A 39 -10.85 -15.34 -3.74
N GLY A 40 -9.66 -15.64 -4.27
CA GLY A 40 -9.42 -16.76 -5.18
C GLY A 40 -9.05 -18.06 -4.49
N ALA A 41 -8.78 -18.04 -3.18
CA ALA A 41 -8.49 -19.25 -2.42
C ALA A 41 -9.77 -20.09 -2.26
N PRO A 42 -9.81 -21.33 -2.78
CA PRO A 42 -11.00 -22.19 -2.67
C PRO A 42 -11.27 -22.63 -1.23
N ASP A 43 -10.22 -22.69 -0.41
CA ASP A 43 -10.27 -22.94 1.02
C ASP A 43 -9.11 -22.21 1.69
N LEU A 44 -9.42 -21.38 2.68
CA LEU A 44 -8.44 -20.69 3.53
C LEU A 44 -8.18 -21.45 4.85
N GLY A 45 -8.86 -22.59 5.05
CA GLY A 45 -8.89 -23.34 6.29
C GLY A 45 -9.65 -22.60 7.40
N SER A 46 -9.16 -22.70 8.62
CA SER A 46 -9.70 -21.99 9.80
C SER A 46 -8.61 -21.12 10.43
N PRO A 47 -8.23 -19.98 9.79
CA PRO A 47 -7.22 -19.09 10.35
C PRO A 47 -7.69 -18.55 11.70
N SER A 48 -6.74 -18.36 12.62
CA SER A 48 -7.05 -17.72 13.91
C SER A 48 -7.53 -16.28 13.70
N ALA A 49 -8.25 -15.74 14.69
CA ALA A 49 -8.70 -14.36 14.67
C ALA A 49 -7.54 -13.36 14.50
N ASP A 50 -6.38 -13.65 15.10
CA ASP A 50 -5.17 -12.82 14.99
C ASP A 50 -4.62 -12.79 13.55
N VAL A 51 -4.63 -13.94 12.87
CA VAL A 51 -4.18 -14.05 11.47
C VAL A 51 -5.12 -13.26 10.55
N MET A 52 -6.44 -13.41 10.73
CA MET A 52 -7.42 -12.67 9.92
C MET A 52 -7.33 -11.16 10.19
N THR A 53 -7.17 -10.76 11.44
CA THR A 53 -6.99 -9.35 11.83
C THR A 53 -5.71 -8.77 11.20
N GLY A 54 -4.60 -9.50 11.23
CA GLY A 54 -3.35 -9.08 10.61
C GLY A 54 -3.46 -8.94 9.08
N ALA A 55 -4.15 -9.87 8.41
CA ALA A 55 -4.38 -9.80 6.97
C ALA A 55 -5.23 -8.56 6.60
N LEU A 56 -6.32 -8.31 7.32
CA LEU A 56 -7.18 -7.15 7.10
C LEU A 56 -6.46 -5.83 7.42
N ALA A 57 -5.69 -5.77 8.49
CA ALA A 57 -4.87 -4.60 8.82
C ALA A 57 -3.81 -4.31 7.74
N CYS A 58 -3.24 -5.34 7.13
CA CYS A 58 -2.29 -5.18 6.02
C CYS A 58 -2.98 -4.61 4.76
N LEU A 59 -4.19 -5.09 4.43
CA LEU A 59 -5.00 -4.53 3.34
C LEU A 59 -5.34 -3.06 3.60
N GLU A 60 -5.78 -2.73 4.81
CA GLU A 60 -6.06 -1.34 5.20
C GLU A 60 -4.82 -0.45 5.07
N PHE A 61 -3.68 -0.93 5.56
CA PHE A 61 -2.40 -0.23 5.44
C PHE A 61 -2.05 0.07 3.98
N LEU A 62 -2.11 -0.93 3.09
CA LEU A 62 -1.78 -0.74 1.67
C LEU A 62 -2.75 0.24 0.98
N ALA A 63 -4.03 0.19 1.34
CA ALA A 63 -5.03 1.13 0.82
C ALA A 63 -4.70 2.57 1.23
N VAL A 64 -4.53 2.81 2.53
CA VAL A 64 -4.25 4.14 3.08
C VAL A 64 -2.90 4.68 2.59
N ASP A 65 -1.86 3.85 2.53
CA ASP A 65 -0.53 4.27 2.08
C ASP A 65 -0.54 4.63 0.59
N SER A 66 -1.20 3.82 -0.25
CA SER A 66 -1.33 4.12 -1.68
C SER A 66 -2.05 5.45 -1.92
N GLU A 67 -3.14 5.72 -1.21
CA GLU A 67 -3.88 6.98 -1.32
C GLU A 67 -3.00 8.18 -0.93
N ARG A 68 -2.31 8.09 0.22
CA ARG A 68 -1.41 9.14 0.70
C ARG A 68 -0.33 9.48 -0.32
N LEU A 69 0.26 8.46 -0.96
CA LEU A 69 1.29 8.63 -1.96
C LEU A 69 0.75 9.24 -3.27
N TYR A 70 -0.44 8.82 -3.73
CA TYR A 70 -1.09 9.47 -4.87
C TYR A 70 -1.36 10.94 -4.58
N GLN A 71 -1.93 11.28 -3.43
CA GLN A 71 -2.17 12.67 -3.05
C GLN A 71 -0.86 13.48 -2.95
N ALA A 72 0.20 12.90 -2.39
CA ALA A 72 1.50 13.55 -2.31
C ALA A 72 2.11 13.82 -3.69
N SER A 73 2.01 12.85 -4.61
CA SER A 73 2.42 13.04 -6.02
C SER A 73 1.67 14.22 -6.65
N GLN A 74 0.34 14.25 -6.53
CA GLN A 74 -0.48 15.29 -7.16
C GLN A 74 -0.17 16.69 -6.61
N ARG A 75 0.00 16.82 -5.29
CA ARG A 75 0.40 18.09 -4.65
C ARG A 75 1.73 18.60 -5.20
N ARG A 76 2.71 17.71 -5.37
CA ARG A 76 4.04 18.10 -5.89
C ARG A 76 4.03 18.40 -7.39
N ARG A 77 3.18 17.73 -8.19
CA ARG A 77 2.96 18.11 -9.60
C ARG A 77 2.37 19.52 -9.71
N GLY A 78 1.39 19.84 -8.86
CA GLY A 78 0.78 21.17 -8.82
C GLY A 78 1.75 22.28 -8.38
N ALA A 79 2.63 21.98 -7.40
CA ALA A 79 3.62 22.95 -6.91
C ALA A 79 4.79 23.21 -7.87
N ALA A 80 5.06 22.31 -8.81
CA ALA A 80 6.13 22.47 -9.81
C ALA A 80 5.70 23.25 -11.06
N GLY A 81 4.41 23.58 -11.19
CA GLY A 81 3.82 24.25 -12.36
C GLY A 81 3.36 25.70 -12.13
N GLY A 82 3.68 26.30 -10.98
CA GLY A 82 3.41 27.70 -10.65
C GLY A 82 4.67 28.43 -10.24
#